data_AF-A0A418C2S2-F1
#
_entry.id   AF-A0A418C2S2-F1
#
_cell.length_a   1.000
_cell.length_b   1.000
_cell.length_c   1.000
_cell.angle_alpha   90.00
_cell.angle_beta   90.00
_cell.angle_gamma   90.00
#
_symmetry.space_group_name_H-M   'P 1'
#
loop_
_entity.id
_entity.type
_entity.pdbx_description
1 polymer ?
#
loop_
_entity_poly.entity_id
_entity_poly.type
_entity_poly.pdbx_seq_one_letter_code
_entity_poly.pdbx_strand_id
1 'polypeptide(L)'
;MVHSFIEAFNDGSKQIAKNNALSELKSRCQSMQFVAHFHALPAPVFSPVLDIVSTLCVDSNDHDSLRDDLVALLFDVVGGAACVGYPTPPFAKALSTLVHSVVHAIVEIGDVDLDASFALHLQTLAACLRGNVGVRLFVSELSTRKELVRTLALLLNRT
;
A
#
# COMPACT_ATOMS: atom_id res chain seq x y z
N MET A 1 -1.60 -18.46 -11.17
CA MET A 1 -2.30 -17.58 -10.20
C MET A 1 -1.76 -16.15 -10.27
N VAL A 2 -0.50 -15.86 -9.90
CA VAL A 2 0.04 -14.49 -10.03
C VAL A 2 0.01 -14.01 -11.50
N HIS A 3 0.43 -14.86 -12.44
CA HIS A 3 0.31 -14.55 -13.87
C HIS A 3 -1.14 -14.37 -14.34
N SER A 4 -2.06 -15.23 -13.93
CA SER A 4 -3.48 -15.11 -14.28
C SER A 4 -4.14 -13.88 -13.67
N PHE A 5 -3.68 -13.42 -12.50
CA PHE A 5 -4.07 -12.13 -11.93
C PHE A 5 -3.61 -10.99 -12.83
N ILE A 6 -2.33 -10.97 -13.21
CA ILE A 6 -1.77 -9.94 -14.10
C ILE A 6 -2.52 -9.91 -15.44
N GLU A 7 -2.75 -11.07 -16.06
CA GLU A 7 -3.50 -11.20 -17.32
C GLU A 7 -4.94 -10.67 -17.19
N ALA A 8 -5.64 -10.99 -16.11
CA ALA A 8 -7.00 -10.51 -15.88
C ALA A 8 -7.09 -8.96 -15.87
N PHE A 9 -6.04 -8.28 -15.41
CA PHE A 9 -6.00 -6.82 -15.37
C PHE A 9 -5.41 -6.18 -16.63
N ASN A 10 -4.61 -6.91 -17.43
CA ASN A 10 -4.00 -6.41 -18.65
C ASN A 10 -4.84 -6.66 -19.92
N ASP A 11 -5.58 -7.78 -20.01
CA ASP A 11 -6.23 -8.20 -21.26
C ASP A 11 -7.65 -7.63 -21.46
N GLY A 12 -7.99 -6.55 -20.76
CA GLY A 12 -9.33 -5.94 -20.86
C GLY A 12 -10.46 -6.85 -20.38
N SER A 13 -10.15 -7.83 -19.52
CA SER A 13 -11.14 -8.77 -18.99
C SER A 13 -12.33 -8.05 -18.35
N LYS A 14 -13.51 -8.68 -18.41
CA LYS A 14 -14.74 -8.17 -17.78
C LYS A 14 -14.51 -7.92 -16.28
N GLN A 15 -15.21 -6.93 -15.73
CA GLN A 15 -15.10 -6.56 -14.31
C GLN A 15 -15.28 -7.75 -13.35
N ILE A 16 -16.15 -8.70 -13.70
CA ILE A 16 -16.37 -9.94 -12.92
C ILE A 16 -15.07 -10.76 -12.80
N ALA A 17 -14.32 -10.91 -13.89
CA ALA A 17 -13.06 -11.65 -13.88
C ALA A 17 -11.99 -10.95 -13.04
N LYS A 18 -11.92 -9.62 -13.11
CA LYS A 18 -11.03 -8.79 -12.28
C LYS A 18 -11.36 -8.92 -10.79
N ASN A 19 -12.65 -8.88 -10.43
CA ASN A 19 -13.11 -9.04 -9.05
C ASN A 19 -12.81 -10.44 -8.51
N ASN A 20 -13.00 -11.49 -9.33
CA ASN A 20 -12.65 -12.86 -8.95
C ASN A 20 -11.15 -13.03 -8.72
N ALA A 21 -10.32 -12.50 -9.64
CA ALA A 21 -8.86 -12.56 -9.50
C ALA A 21 -8.38 -11.80 -8.25
N LEU A 22 -8.98 -10.64 -7.94
CA LEU A 22 -8.68 -9.88 -6.73
C LEU A 22 -9.10 -10.63 -5.47
N SER A 23 -10.28 -11.25 -5.46
CA SER A 23 -10.76 -12.07 -4.34
C SER A 23 -9.86 -13.29 -4.11
N GLU A 24 -9.41 -13.95 -5.18
CA GLU A 24 -8.46 -15.06 -5.10
C GLU A 24 -7.11 -14.61 -4.51
N LEU A 25 -6.57 -13.47 -4.98
CA LEU A 25 -5.33 -12.90 -4.44
C LEU A 25 -5.46 -12.60 -2.94
N LYS A 26 -6.54 -11.92 -2.52
CA LYS A 26 -6.83 -11.64 -1.10
C LYS A 26 -6.89 -12.93 -0.26
N SER A 27 -7.59 -13.95 -0.74
CA SER A 27 -7.69 -15.23 -0.02
C SER A 27 -6.32 -15.91 0.12
N ARG A 28 -5.46 -15.82 -0.89
CA ARG A 28 -4.14 -16.45 -0.87
C ARG A 28 -3.15 -15.73 0.04
N CYS A 29 -3.24 -14.40 0.15
CA CYS A 29 -2.43 -13.62 1.10
C CYS A 29 -2.66 -14.00 2.57
N GLN A 30 -3.77 -14.68 2.90
CA GLN A 30 -3.98 -15.25 4.24
C GLN A 30 -3.03 -16.43 4.57
N SER A 31 -2.38 -17.02 3.56
CA SER A 31 -1.39 -18.09 3.75
C SER A 31 0.02 -17.51 3.84
N MET A 32 0.66 -17.70 5.01
CA MET A 32 2.06 -17.28 5.22
C MET A 32 3.02 -17.91 4.21
N GLN A 33 2.76 -19.16 3.77
CA GLN A 33 3.57 -19.84 2.76
C GLN A 33 3.45 -19.15 1.40
N PHE A 34 2.23 -18.73 1.04
CA PHE A 34 2.00 -18.01 -0.20
C PHE A 34 2.69 -16.65 -0.17
N VAL A 35 2.54 -15.89 0.92
CA VAL A 35 3.17 -14.56 1.07
C VAL A 35 4.69 -14.67 0.98
N ALA A 36 5.31 -15.61 1.69
CA ALA A 36 6.75 -15.84 1.61
C ALA A 36 7.22 -16.22 0.19
N HIS A 37 6.46 -17.08 -0.51
CA HIS A 37 6.73 -17.42 -1.90
C HIS A 37 6.58 -16.22 -2.82
N PHE A 38 5.52 -15.42 -2.63
CA PHE A 38 5.21 -14.24 -3.41
C PHE A 38 6.30 -13.17 -3.28
N HIS A 39 6.82 -12.94 -2.07
CA HIS A 39 7.95 -12.02 -1.82
C HIS A 39 9.28 -12.52 -2.38
N ALA A 40 9.42 -13.83 -2.62
CA ALA A 40 10.58 -14.42 -3.28
C ALA A 40 10.49 -14.37 -4.82
N LEU A 41 9.38 -13.89 -5.39
CA LEU A 41 9.24 -13.79 -6.85
C LEU A 41 10.17 -12.72 -7.42
N PRO A 42 10.67 -12.91 -8.65
CA PRO A 42 11.44 -11.90 -9.35
C PRO A 42 10.66 -10.60 -9.55
N ALA A 43 11.37 -9.46 -9.53
CA ALA A 43 10.77 -8.12 -9.73
C ALA A 43 9.84 -8.01 -10.96
N PRO A 44 10.13 -8.61 -12.14
CA PRO A 44 9.23 -8.56 -13.29
C PRO A 44 7.84 -9.17 -13.06
N VAL A 45 7.69 -10.03 -12.05
CA VAL A 45 6.41 -10.66 -11.69
C VAL A 45 5.77 -9.94 -10.49
N PHE A 46 6.58 -9.50 -9.53
CA PHE A 46 6.11 -8.79 -8.36
C PHE A 46 5.60 -7.37 -8.67
N SER A 47 6.37 -6.58 -9.43
CA SER A 47 6.05 -5.16 -9.69
C SER A 47 4.69 -4.95 -10.36
N PRO A 48 4.27 -5.75 -11.38
CA PRO A 48 2.93 -5.61 -11.95
C PRO A 48 1.81 -5.83 -10.94
N VAL A 49 1.96 -6.78 -10.00
CA VAL A 49 0.96 -7.01 -8.95
C VAL A 49 0.88 -5.82 -8.02
N LEU A 50 2.04 -5.31 -7.59
CA LEU A 50 2.12 -4.11 -6.77
C LEU A 50 1.46 -2.91 -7.46
N ASP A 51 1.70 -2.72 -8.75
CA ASP A 51 1.13 -1.62 -9.53
C ASP A 51 -0.39 -1.72 -9.66
N ILE A 52 -0.90 -2.92 -9.94
CA ILE A 52 -2.35 -3.17 -10.02
C ILE A 52 -3.00 -2.89 -8.67
N VAL A 53 -2.46 -3.47 -7.58
CA VAL A 53 -3.02 -3.27 -6.23
C VAL A 53 -2.95 -1.79 -5.83
N SER A 54 -1.82 -1.11 -6.09
CA SER A 54 -1.66 0.33 -5.81
C SER A 54 -2.65 1.20 -6.58
N THR A 55 -2.89 0.88 -7.86
CA THR A 55 -3.88 1.58 -8.69
C THR A 55 -5.28 1.42 -8.10
N LEU A 56 -5.61 0.23 -7.59
CA LEU A 56 -6.91 -0.03 -6.99
C LEU A 56 -7.05 0.64 -5.61
N CYS A 57 -5.96 0.81 -4.85
CA CYS A 57 -6.01 1.40 -3.51
C CYS A 57 -6.52 2.85 -3.52
N VAL A 58 -6.11 3.63 -4.50
CA VAL A 58 -6.51 5.03 -4.64
C VAL A 58 -7.93 5.09 -5.22
N ASP A 59 -8.85 5.76 -4.53
CA ASP A 59 -10.22 5.89 -5.05
C ASP A 59 -10.22 6.67 -6.38
N SER A 60 -10.97 6.13 -7.34
CA SER A 60 -11.18 6.76 -8.64
C SER A 60 -12.00 8.04 -8.54
N ASN A 61 -12.86 8.14 -7.53
CA ASN A 61 -13.79 9.26 -7.32
C ASN A 61 -13.23 10.32 -6.37
N ASP A 62 -12.34 9.92 -5.46
CA ASP A 62 -11.62 10.80 -4.54
C ASP A 62 -10.15 10.39 -4.46
N HIS A 63 -9.33 11.05 -5.26
CA HIS A 63 -7.91 10.72 -5.40
C HIS A 63 -7.08 10.93 -4.13
N ASP A 64 -7.65 11.57 -3.11
CA ASP A 64 -7.01 11.77 -1.81
C ASP A 64 -7.47 10.75 -0.76
N SER A 65 -8.33 9.80 -1.14
CA SER A 65 -8.84 8.73 -0.28
C SER A 65 -8.31 7.35 -0.67
N LEU A 66 -8.20 6.48 0.34
CA LEU A 66 -7.79 5.09 0.20
C LEU A 66 -8.91 4.16 0.62
N ARG A 67 -9.01 3.01 -0.05
CA ARG A 67 -9.93 1.93 0.32
C ARG A 67 -9.25 0.95 1.28
N ASP A 68 -9.64 0.96 2.56
CA ASP A 68 -9.04 0.14 3.62
C ASP A 68 -8.87 -1.35 3.24
N ASP A 69 -9.86 -1.94 2.57
CA ASP A 69 -9.84 -3.34 2.17
C ASP A 69 -8.74 -3.67 1.14
N LEU A 70 -8.24 -2.66 0.43
CA LEU A 70 -7.13 -2.74 -0.50
C LEU A 70 -5.82 -2.28 0.11
N VAL A 71 -5.86 -1.36 1.07
CA VAL A 71 -4.68 -1.02 1.88
C VAL A 71 -4.21 -2.24 2.68
N ALA A 72 -5.14 -3.04 3.23
CA ALA A 72 -4.82 -4.32 3.85
C ALA A 72 -4.16 -5.31 2.87
N LEU A 73 -4.65 -5.38 1.63
CA LEU A 73 -4.02 -6.20 0.61
C LEU A 73 -2.63 -5.66 0.22
N LEU A 74 -2.48 -4.34 0.14
CA LEU A 74 -1.19 -3.69 -0.12
C LEU A 74 -0.18 -4.00 0.99
N PHE A 75 -0.60 -3.98 2.26
CA PHE A 75 0.20 -4.41 3.40
C PHE A 75 0.70 -5.86 3.22
N ASP A 76 -0.17 -6.79 2.86
CA ASP A 76 0.23 -8.19 2.64
C ASP A 76 1.21 -8.33 1.45
N VAL A 77 0.99 -7.56 0.38
CA VAL A 77 1.84 -7.55 -0.82
C VAL A 77 3.23 -7.00 -0.51
N VAL A 78 3.34 -5.92 0.28
CA VAL A 78 4.63 -5.26 0.57
C VAL A 78 5.32 -5.77 1.86
N GLY A 79 4.59 -6.45 2.74
CA GLY A 79 4.95 -6.83 4.13
C GLY A 79 6.06 -7.87 4.30
N GLY A 80 7.11 -7.80 3.48
CA GLY A 80 8.24 -8.74 3.44
C GLY A 80 9.01 -8.71 2.12
N ALA A 81 8.52 -7.99 1.10
CA ALA A 81 9.20 -7.82 -0.18
C ALA A 81 10.39 -6.85 -0.05
N ALA A 82 11.60 -7.33 -0.34
CA ALA A 82 12.84 -6.56 -0.23
C ALA A 82 13.20 -5.74 -1.50
N CYS A 83 12.32 -5.65 -2.49
CA CYS A 83 12.71 -5.27 -3.85
C CYS A 83 11.73 -4.33 -4.55
N VAL A 84 11.27 -3.28 -3.86
CA VAL A 84 10.85 -2.09 -4.60
C VAL A 84 12.07 -1.20 -4.73
N GLY A 85 12.51 -0.98 -5.96
CA GLY A 85 13.47 0.08 -6.29
C GLY A 85 12.87 1.46 -5.97
N TYR A 86 13.07 2.43 -6.85
CA TYR A 86 12.25 3.64 -6.77
C TYR A 86 10.78 3.28 -7.11
N PRO A 87 9.79 3.82 -6.40
CA PRO A 87 8.39 3.48 -6.65
C PRO A 87 7.98 3.86 -8.08
N THR A 88 7.29 2.94 -8.74
CA THR A 88 6.58 3.18 -10.00
C THR A 88 5.47 4.22 -9.81
N PRO A 89 4.99 4.88 -10.88
CA PRO A 89 3.94 5.91 -10.74
C PRO A 89 2.68 5.47 -9.98
N PRO A 90 2.11 4.25 -10.19
CA PRO A 90 0.95 3.81 -9.42
C PRO A 90 1.25 3.67 -7.93
N PHE A 91 2.39 3.07 -7.59
CA PHE A 91 2.78 2.89 -6.20
C PHE A 91 3.16 4.22 -5.53
N ALA A 92 3.83 5.12 -6.24
CA ALA A 92 4.15 6.47 -5.79
C ALA A 92 2.87 7.26 -5.45
N LYS A 93 1.82 7.15 -6.28
CA LYS A 93 0.52 7.78 -5.99
C LYS A 93 -0.09 7.22 -4.71
N ALA A 94 -0.19 5.89 -4.59
CA ALA A 94 -0.73 5.24 -3.38
C ALA A 94 0.07 5.62 -2.12
N LEU A 95 1.40 5.67 -2.21
CA LEU A 95 2.28 6.11 -1.12
C LEU A 95 2.05 7.57 -0.72
N SER A 96 1.90 8.46 -1.69
CA SER A 96 1.63 9.88 -1.42
C SER A 96 0.27 10.05 -0.71
N THR A 97 -0.76 9.35 -1.19
CA THR A 97 -2.09 9.35 -0.56
C THR A 97 -2.05 8.74 0.85
N LEU A 98 -1.27 7.66 1.04
CA LEU A 98 -1.09 7.03 2.36
C LEU A 98 -0.40 7.96 3.35
N VAL A 99 0.67 8.64 2.92
CA VAL A 99 1.34 9.67 3.73
C VAL A 99 0.39 10.81 4.07
N HIS A 100 -0.39 11.27 3.08
CA HIS A 100 -1.37 12.33 3.30
C HIS A 100 -2.42 11.94 4.33
N SER A 101 -3.00 10.74 4.22
CA SER A 101 -3.97 10.20 5.18
C SER A 101 -3.41 10.14 6.60
N VAL A 102 -2.19 9.64 6.78
CA VAL A 102 -1.53 9.57 8.09
C VAL A 102 -1.27 10.96 8.68
N VAL A 103 -0.86 11.93 7.84
CA VAL A 103 -0.65 13.32 8.28
C VAL A 103 -1.97 13.97 8.68
N HIS A 104 -3.01 13.84 7.86
CA HIS A 104 -4.31 14.47 8.04
C HIS A 104 -5.00 13.99 9.31
N ALA A 105 -4.94 12.67 9.58
CA ALA A 105 -5.56 12.08 10.76
C ALA A 105 -5.12 12.75 12.06
N ILE A 106 -3.85 13.17 12.21
CA ILE A 106 -3.40 13.80 13.47
C ILE A 106 -3.71 15.29 13.53
N VAL A 107 -3.77 15.98 12.38
CA VAL A 107 -4.09 17.41 12.33
C VAL A 107 -5.55 17.64 12.70
N GLU A 108 -6.45 16.76 12.27
CA GLU A 108 -7.88 16.87 12.57
C GLU A 108 -8.29 16.20 13.89
N ILE A 109 -7.58 15.14 14.32
CA ILE A 109 -7.91 14.42 15.54
C ILE A 109 -7.23 15.06 16.75
N GLY A 110 -7.87 16.14 17.22
CA GLY A 110 -7.81 16.54 18.61
C GLY A 110 -8.50 15.49 19.49
N ASP A 111 -7.71 14.66 20.15
CA ASP A 111 -8.12 13.82 21.30
C ASP A 111 -9.13 12.68 21.04
N VAL A 112 -9.32 12.23 19.79
CA VAL A 112 -10.15 11.05 19.46
C VAL A 112 -9.27 9.81 19.33
N ASP A 113 -9.76 8.67 19.82
CA ASP A 113 -9.18 7.35 19.63
C ASP A 113 -8.79 7.14 18.16
N LEU A 114 -7.52 6.85 17.92
CA LEU A 114 -7.03 6.49 16.59
C LEU A 114 -7.78 5.23 16.14
N ASP A 115 -8.51 5.34 15.03
CA ASP A 115 -9.34 4.25 14.53
C ASP A 115 -8.51 3.13 13.88
N ALA A 116 -9.18 2.02 13.56
CA ALA A 116 -8.55 0.87 12.92
C ALA A 116 -7.99 1.19 11.53
N SER A 117 -8.59 2.14 10.80
CA SER A 117 -8.14 2.58 9.47
C SER A 117 -6.79 3.32 9.58
N PHE A 118 -6.66 4.23 10.54
CA PHE A 118 -5.40 4.91 10.81
C PHE A 118 -4.28 3.92 11.16
N ALA A 119 -4.57 2.97 12.05
CA ALA A 119 -3.59 1.95 12.43
C ALA A 119 -3.14 1.12 11.21
N LEU A 120 -4.08 0.72 10.35
CA LEU A 120 -3.81 0.01 9.11
C LEU A 120 -2.93 0.86 8.16
N HIS A 121 -3.25 2.15 7.99
CA HIS A 121 -2.50 3.05 7.13
C HIS A 121 -1.07 3.24 7.61
N LEU A 122 -0.88 3.43 8.92
CA LEU A 122 0.43 3.57 9.54
C LEU A 122 1.26 2.29 9.42
N GLN A 123 0.66 1.12 9.67
CA GLN A 123 1.33 -0.18 9.52
C GLN A 123 1.73 -0.45 8.06
N THR A 124 0.84 -0.11 7.11
CA THR A 124 1.13 -0.23 5.68
C THR A 124 2.26 0.69 5.25
N LEU A 125 2.28 1.93 5.72
CA LEU A 125 3.36 2.87 5.44
C LEU A 125 4.69 2.34 5.98
N ALA A 126 4.69 1.82 7.22
CA ALA A 126 5.87 1.22 7.82
C ALA A 126 6.38 0.00 7.01
N ALA A 127 5.46 -0.86 6.54
CA ALA A 127 5.80 -2.00 5.69
C ALA A 127 6.43 -1.57 4.36
N CYS A 128 5.85 -0.57 3.68
CA CYS A 128 6.39 -0.02 2.44
C CYS A 128 7.81 0.54 2.61
N LEU A 129 8.09 1.20 3.73
CA LEU A 129 9.40 1.82 4.03
C LEU A 129 10.46 0.79 4.45
N ARG A 130 10.05 -0.33 5.05
CA ARG A 130 10.97 -1.32 5.62
C ARG A 130 11.73 -2.05 4.51
N GLY A 131 13.05 -1.93 4.51
CA GLY A 131 13.91 -2.62 3.53
C GLY A 131 13.96 -1.98 2.14
N ASN A 132 13.04 -1.06 1.80
CA ASN A 132 12.97 -0.43 0.48
C ASN A 132 13.65 0.96 0.48
N VAL A 133 14.91 1.03 0.03
CA VAL A 133 15.68 2.29 -0.04
C VAL A 133 15.03 3.30 -0.97
N GLY A 134 14.60 2.89 -2.17
CA GLY A 134 14.01 3.80 -3.15
C GLY A 134 12.69 4.42 -2.67
N VAL A 135 11.88 3.65 -1.95
CA VAL A 135 10.64 4.16 -1.31
C VAL A 135 10.97 5.20 -0.23
N ARG A 136 11.99 4.97 0.60
CA ARG A 136 12.44 5.95 1.60
C ARG A 136 12.94 7.25 0.96
N LEU A 137 13.68 7.15 -0.15
CA LEU A 137 14.13 8.32 -0.91
C LEU A 137 12.94 9.11 -1.46
N PHE A 138 12.00 8.43 -2.13
CA PHE A 138 10.77 9.06 -2.63
C PHE A 138 9.99 9.77 -1.51
N VAL A 139 9.74 9.11 -0.38
CA VAL A 139 9.02 9.72 0.76
C VAL A 139 9.79 10.92 1.33
N SER A 140 11.13 10.92 1.25
CA SER A 140 11.94 12.06 1.68
C SER A 140 11.88 13.27 0.74
N GLU A 141 11.43 13.07 -0.49
CA GLU A 141 11.24 14.10 -1.52
C GLU A 141 9.82 14.69 -1.50
N LEU A 142 8.86 14.05 -0.81
CA LEU A 142 7.51 14.55 -0.65
C LEU A 142 7.49 15.89 0.11
N SER A 143 6.62 16.81 -0.33
CA SER A 143 6.39 18.10 0.33
C SER A 143 5.91 17.94 1.77
N THR A 144 5.16 16.87 2.06
CA THR A 144 4.57 16.54 3.36
C THR A 144 5.52 15.84 4.34
N ARG A 145 6.80 15.67 3.99
CA ARG A 145 7.77 14.95 4.82
C ARG A 145 7.89 15.54 6.23
N LYS A 146 7.94 16.87 6.35
CA LYS A 146 8.15 17.53 7.66
C LYS A 146 6.94 17.30 8.57
N GLU A 147 5.75 17.39 8.00
CA GLU A 147 4.46 17.13 8.62
C GLU A 147 4.40 15.67 9.07
N LEU A 148 4.79 14.73 8.21
CA LEU A 148 4.85 13.30 8.57
C LEU A 148 5.76 13.05 9.77
N VAL A 149 6.97 13.62 9.79
CA VAL A 149 7.89 13.46 10.94
C VAL A 149 7.29 14.06 12.21
N ARG A 150 6.63 15.22 12.11
CA ARG A 150 5.95 15.85 13.24
C ARG A 150 4.79 14.98 13.75
N THR A 151 3.96 14.47 12.85
CA THR A 151 2.86 13.54 13.11
C THR A 151 3.36 12.30 13.85
N LEU A 152 4.41 11.66 13.37
CA LEU A 152 5.01 10.49 14.03
C LEU A 152 5.60 10.83 15.40
N ALA A 153 6.26 11.99 15.56
CA ALA A 153 6.77 12.43 16.85
C ALA A 153 5.64 12.71 17.87
N LEU A 154 4.50 13.24 17.42
CA LEU A 154 3.33 13.42 18.27
C LEU A 154 2.75 12.08 18.73
N LEU A 155 2.67 11.07 17.85
CA LEU A 155 2.22 9.72 18.24
C LEU A 155 3.11 9.11 19.31
N LEU A 156 4.44 9.21 19.16
CA LEU A 156 5.39 8.68 20.14
C LEU A 156 5.28 9.34 21.52
N ASN A 157 4.79 10.59 21.58
CA ASN A 157 4.56 11.29 22.84
C ASN A 157 3.15 11.04 23.43
N ARG A 158 2.26 10.38 22.69
CA ARG A 158 0.92 9.98 23.17
C ARG A 158 0.93 8.60 23.85
N THR A 159 1.99 7.80 23.64
CA THR A 159 2.23 6.50 24.30
C THR A 159 3.02 6.66 25.58
#